data_AF-A0A257LN43-F1
#
_entry.id   AF-A0A257LN43-F1
#
_cell.length_a   1.000
_cell.length_b   1.000
_cell.length_c   1.000
_cell.angle_alpha   90.00
_cell.angle_beta   90.00
_cell.angle_gamma   90.00
#
_symmetry.space_group_name_H-M   'P 1'
#
loop_
_entity.id
_entity.type
_entity.pdbx_description
1 polymer ?
#
loop_
_entity_poly.entity_id
_entity_poly.type
_entity_poly.pdbx_seq_one_letter_code
_entity_poly.pdbx_strand_id
1 'polypeptide(L)'
;MTSRQISIPHPLPSVGRTRLSHRSGFVYRLATGYYRLKRRFQWWRSGRTYAAVRITDSLPYRADRHSSLLIRKLGDTDPQLQVNKITNLKVAISCLDGVLIRPGETFSFCKLVGR
;
A
#
# COMPACT_ATOMS: atom_id res chain seq x y z
N MET A 1 29.18 -32.88 -13.07
CA MET A 1 29.23 -31.90 -11.95
C MET A 1 29.90 -30.64 -12.47
N THR A 2 29.11 -29.65 -12.90
CA THR A 2 29.65 -28.39 -13.43
C THR A 2 29.00 -27.27 -12.63
N SER A 3 29.77 -26.72 -11.69
CA SER A 3 29.38 -25.62 -10.82
C SER A 3 29.13 -24.37 -11.66
N ARG A 4 27.86 -23.97 -11.84
CA ARG A 4 27.52 -22.64 -12.33
C ARG A 4 27.61 -21.67 -11.16
N GLN A 5 28.72 -20.95 -11.05
CA GLN A 5 28.80 -19.76 -10.23
C GLN A 5 27.80 -18.73 -10.77
N ILE A 6 26.79 -18.41 -9.97
CA ILE A 6 25.83 -17.35 -10.25
C ILE A 6 26.48 -16.05 -9.81
N SER A 7 27.00 -15.28 -10.76
CA SER A 7 27.55 -13.95 -10.53
C SER A 7 26.45 -13.01 -10.05
N ILE A 8 26.55 -12.55 -8.79
CA ILE A 8 25.67 -11.54 -8.22
C ILE A 8 25.92 -10.22 -8.97
N PRO A 9 24.90 -9.54 -9.52
CA PRO A 9 25.12 -8.25 -10.18
C PRO A 9 25.57 -7.20 -9.18
N HIS A 10 26.62 -6.47 -9.58
CA HIS A 10 27.22 -5.34 -8.88
C HIS A 10 26.15 -4.32 -8.45
N PRO A 11 26.19 -3.77 -7.22
CA PRO A 11 25.27 -2.68 -6.84
C PRO A 11 25.48 -1.48 -7.76
N LEU A 12 24.38 -0.94 -8.30
CA LEU A 12 24.39 0.25 -9.16
C LEU A 12 24.88 1.48 -8.37
N PRO A 13 25.70 2.36 -8.96
CA PRO A 13 26.16 3.58 -8.30
C PRO A 13 24.98 4.52 -8.05
N SER A 14 24.65 4.77 -6.78
CA SER A 14 23.60 5.72 -6.39
C SER A 14 24.10 7.16 -6.56
N VAL A 15 23.98 7.71 -7.78
CA VAL A 15 24.26 9.12 -8.05
C VAL A 15 23.04 9.96 -7.69
N GLY A 16 23.11 10.66 -6.57
CA GLY A 16 22.13 11.68 -6.18
C GLY A 16 22.57 12.43 -4.93
N ARG A 17 22.51 13.77 -4.96
CA ARG A 17 22.76 14.65 -3.80
C ARG A 17 22.01 14.11 -2.57
N THR A 18 22.74 13.89 -1.46
CA THR A 18 22.14 13.44 -0.20
C THR A 18 21.15 14.50 0.28
N ARG A 19 19.85 14.16 0.21
CA ARG A 19 18.77 15.02 0.74
C ARG A 19 19.07 15.29 2.22
N LEU A 20 18.79 16.50 2.71
CA LEU A 20 19.01 16.88 4.12
C LEU A 20 18.36 15.91 5.12
N SER A 21 17.25 15.28 4.71
CA SER A 21 16.56 14.22 5.45
C SER A 21 17.40 12.96 5.70
N HIS A 22 18.43 12.71 4.89
CA HIS A 22 19.37 11.58 5.05
C HIS A 22 20.43 11.87 6.13
N ARG A 23 20.67 13.15 6.45
CA ARG A 23 21.71 13.58 7.39
C ARG A 23 21.21 13.62 8.83
N SER A 24 19.91 13.73 9.05
CA SER A 24 19.31 13.71 10.40
C SER A 24 17.95 13.01 10.38
N GLY A 25 17.83 11.94 11.18
CA GLY A 25 16.56 11.21 11.32
C GLY A 25 15.41 12.07 11.88
N PHE A 26 15.72 13.20 12.53
CA PHE A 26 14.73 14.16 12.99
C PHE A 26 14.06 14.93 11.83
N VAL A 27 14.84 15.44 10.87
CA VAL A 27 14.29 16.17 9.71
C VAL A 27 13.43 15.26 8.85
N TYR A 28 13.83 13.99 8.69
CA TYR A 28 12.99 12.99 8.00
C TYR A 28 11.64 12.77 8.71
N ARG A 29 11.64 12.63 10.03
CA ARG A 29 10.41 12.47 10.83
C ARG A 29 9.50 13.70 10.74
N LEU A 30 10.06 14.90 10.82
CA LEU A 30 9.29 16.14 10.67
C LEU A 30 8.68 16.28 9.27
N ALA A 31 9.47 16.04 8.21
CA ALA A 31 9.00 16.15 6.84
C ALA A 31 7.86 15.15 6.57
N THR A 32 8.05 13.87 6.94
CA THR A 32 7.01 12.84 6.78
C THR A 32 5.77 13.15 7.61
N GLY A 33 5.92 13.63 8.85
CA GLY A 33 4.83 14.10 9.69
C GLY A 33 4.03 15.24 9.07
N TYR A 34 4.71 16.24 8.52
CA TYR A 34 4.09 17.37 7.82
C TYR A 34 3.25 16.91 6.62
N TYR A 35 3.80 16.06 5.75
CA TYR A 35 3.06 15.57 4.58
C TYR A 35 1.86 14.69 4.96
N ARG A 36 1.96 13.89 6.03
CA ARG A 36 0.84 13.13 6.60
C ARG A 36 -0.25 14.07 7.10
N LEU A 37 0.11 15.10 7.87
CA LEU A 37 -0.84 16.06 8.41
C LEU A 37 -1.52 16.88 7.29
N LYS A 38 -0.75 17.34 6.31
CA LYS A 38 -1.27 18.05 5.13
C LYS A 38 -2.32 17.21 4.39
N ARG A 39 -2.06 15.92 4.21
CA ARG A 39 -3.02 15.00 3.58
C ARG A 39 -4.29 14.83 4.42
N ARG A 40 -4.15 14.64 5.74
CA ARG A 40 -5.30 14.56 6.65
C ARG A 40 -6.15 15.84 6.60
N PHE A 41 -5.50 17.00 6.58
CA PHE A 41 -6.17 18.29 6.45
C PHE A 41 -6.93 18.42 5.13
N GLN A 42 -6.36 17.94 4.02
CA GLN A 42 -7.06 17.89 2.73
C GLN A 42 -8.31 17.01 2.77
N TRP A 43 -8.27 15.87 3.46
CA TRP A 43 -9.45 15.00 3.63
C TRP A 43 -10.52 15.61 4.52
N TRP A 44 -10.12 16.37 5.53
CA TRP A 44 -11.08 17.09 6.38
C TRP A 44 -11.74 18.24 5.61
N ARG A 45 -10.95 19.00 4.84
CA ARG A 45 -11.44 20.12 4.03
C ARG A 45 -12.20 19.69 2.77
N SER A 46 -12.14 18.42 2.35
CA SER A 46 -12.77 17.98 1.10
C SER A 46 -14.30 17.99 1.15
N GLY A 47 -14.90 18.15 2.33
CA GLY A 47 -16.36 18.18 2.51
C GLY A 47 -17.05 16.84 2.20
N ARG A 48 -16.29 15.78 1.96
CA ARG A 48 -16.81 14.44 1.65
C ARG A 48 -16.96 13.63 2.93
N THR A 49 -18.09 12.96 3.09
CA THR A 49 -18.25 11.89 4.07
C THR A 49 -17.55 10.65 3.53
N TYR A 50 -16.65 10.06 4.30
CA TYR A 50 -15.92 8.87 3.90
C TYR A 50 -16.42 7.67 4.67
N ALA A 51 -16.61 6.55 3.98
CA ALA A 51 -16.98 5.29 4.61
C ALA A 51 -15.90 4.86 5.61
N ALA A 52 -16.28 4.63 6.86
CA ALA A 52 -15.41 4.18 7.94
C ALA A 52 -16.06 3.15 8.87
N VAL A 53 -17.38 2.96 8.75
CA VAL A 53 -18.12 1.96 9.52
C VAL A 53 -17.77 0.58 9.01
N ARG A 54 -17.56 -0.35 9.94
CA ARG A 54 -17.36 -1.76 9.64
C ARG A 54 -18.50 -2.58 10.18
N ILE A 55 -18.92 -3.56 9.40
CA ILE A 55 -19.88 -4.57 9.80
C ILE A 55 -19.24 -5.94 9.64
N THR A 56 -19.58 -6.85 10.55
CA THR A 56 -19.12 -8.25 10.50
C THR A 56 -20.01 -9.08 9.59
N ASP A 57 -21.30 -8.72 9.53
CA ASP A 57 -22.29 -9.45 8.76
C ASP A 57 -22.25 -9.06 7.28
N SER A 58 -22.48 -10.05 6.42
CA SER A 58 -22.59 -9.82 4.99
C SER A 58 -23.93 -9.15 4.65
N LEU A 59 -23.92 -8.25 3.65
CA LEU A 59 -25.16 -7.72 3.12
C LEU A 59 -26.01 -8.84 2.49
N PRO A 60 -27.35 -8.70 2.51
CA PRO A 60 -28.26 -9.74 2.01
C PRO A 60 -28.06 -10.04 0.51
N TYR A 61 -27.53 -9.08 -0.25
CA TYR A 61 -27.32 -9.23 -1.68
C TYR A 61 -25.88 -8.91 -2.06
N ARG A 62 -25.33 -9.75 -2.94
CA ARG A 62 -24.00 -9.56 -3.51
C ARG A 62 -24.11 -8.85 -4.86
N ALA A 63 -23.49 -7.68 -4.97
CA ALA A 63 -23.46 -6.93 -6.23
C ALA A 63 -22.44 -7.48 -7.24
N ASP A 64 -21.23 -7.83 -6.79
CA ASP A 64 -20.16 -8.27 -7.69
C ASP A 64 -19.20 -9.30 -7.02
N ARG A 65 -18.55 -10.12 -7.85
CA ARG A 65 -17.48 -11.06 -7.45
C ARG A 65 -16.32 -10.94 -8.43
N HIS A 66 -15.18 -10.48 -7.92
CA HIS A 66 -13.93 -10.51 -8.66
C HIS A 66 -12.89 -11.39 -7.95
N SER A 67 -12.21 -12.23 -8.74
CA SER A 67 -11.03 -12.98 -8.30
C SER A 67 -9.99 -12.97 -9.42
N SER A 68 -8.76 -12.60 -9.10
CA SER A 68 -7.65 -12.59 -10.05
C SER A 68 -6.50 -13.47 -9.57
N LEU A 69 -5.79 -14.10 -10.51
CA LEU A 69 -4.58 -14.86 -10.21
C LEU A 69 -3.46 -13.91 -9.76
N LEU A 70 -3.01 -14.09 -8.51
CA LEU A 70 -2.00 -13.25 -7.86
C LEU A 70 -0.56 -13.66 -8.22
N ILE A 71 -0.31 -14.96 -8.38
CA ILE A 71 1.00 -15.54 -8.69
C ILE A 71 1.02 -15.96 -10.16
N ARG A 72 2.08 -15.60 -10.88
CA ARG A 72 2.36 -16.10 -12.24
C ARG A 72 3.84 -16.45 -12.33
N LYS A 73 4.19 -17.54 -13.03
CA LYS A 73 5.59 -17.80 -13.40
C LYS A 73 6.00 -16.72 -14.39
N LEU A 74 6.76 -15.73 -13.92
CA LEU A 74 7.11 -14.54 -14.69
C LEU A 74 8.63 -14.49 -14.87
N GLY A 75 9.13 -15.01 -16.00
CA GLY A 75 10.53 -14.88 -16.46
C GLY A 75 11.59 -14.80 -15.35
N ASP A 76 12.46 -13.80 -15.44
CA ASP A 76 13.55 -13.50 -14.47
C ASP A 76 13.07 -12.71 -13.23
N THR A 77 11.79 -12.72 -12.90
CA THR A 77 11.31 -11.95 -11.74
C THR A 77 11.60 -12.70 -10.44
N ASP A 78 12.21 -12.02 -9.48
CA ASP A 78 12.44 -12.56 -8.14
C ASP A 78 11.12 -13.05 -7.50
N PRO A 79 11.00 -14.35 -7.17
CA PRO A 79 9.81 -14.89 -6.52
C PRO A 79 9.46 -14.18 -5.20
N GLN A 80 10.45 -13.61 -4.50
CA GLN A 80 10.23 -12.87 -3.25
C GLN A 80 9.38 -11.60 -3.47
N LEU A 81 9.48 -10.94 -4.63
CA LEU A 81 8.66 -9.77 -4.95
C LEU A 81 7.18 -10.14 -5.10
N GLN A 82 6.87 -11.33 -5.63
CA GLN A 82 5.49 -11.80 -5.72
C GLN A 82 4.92 -12.13 -4.34
N VAL A 83 5.72 -12.73 -3.45
CA VAL A 83 5.34 -12.97 -2.05
C VAL A 83 5.06 -11.66 -1.32
N ASN A 84 5.93 -10.65 -1.46
CA ASN A 84 5.74 -9.34 -0.84
C ASN A 84 4.48 -8.63 -1.32
N LYS A 85 4.14 -8.76 -2.62
CA LYS A 85 2.88 -8.25 -3.16
C LYS A 85 1.68 -8.89 -2.48
N ILE A 86 1.70 -10.20 -2.27
CA ILE A 86 0.62 -10.93 -1.58
C ILE A 86 0.52 -10.49 -0.13
N THR A 87 1.64 -10.34 0.57
CA THR A 87 1.67 -9.85 1.96
C THR A 87 1.06 -8.45 2.07
N ASN A 88 1.44 -7.53 1.18
CA ASN A 88 0.87 -6.18 1.14
C ASN A 88 -0.63 -6.20 0.85
N LEU A 89 -1.08 -7.09 -0.04
CA LEU A 89 -2.50 -7.23 -0.34
C LEU A 89 -3.28 -7.79 0.84
N LYS A 90 -2.73 -8.77 1.58
CA LYS A 90 -3.35 -9.28 2.81
C LYS A 90 -3.53 -8.18 3.85
N VAL A 91 -2.50 -7.33 4.04
CA VAL A 91 -2.60 -6.17 4.94
C VAL A 91 -3.68 -5.20 4.46
N ALA A 92 -3.73 -4.89 3.15
CA ALA A 92 -4.75 -4.01 2.61
C ALA A 92 -6.16 -4.59 2.78
N ILE A 93 -6.37 -5.88 2.49
CA ILE A 93 -7.65 -6.56 2.65
C ILE A 93 -8.13 -6.47 4.11
N SER A 94 -7.26 -6.69 5.10
CA SER A 94 -7.64 -6.58 6.51
C SER A 94 -8.18 -5.21 6.91
N CYS A 95 -7.81 -4.15 6.19
CA CYS A 95 -8.33 -2.80 6.43
C CYS A 95 -9.65 -2.53 5.70
N LEU A 96 -9.90 -3.21 4.59
CA LEU A 96 -11.01 -2.97 3.67
C LEU A 96 -12.19 -3.91 3.86
N ASP A 97 -11.93 -5.11 4.36
CA ASP A 97 -12.96 -6.12 4.58
C ASP A 97 -14.00 -5.62 5.60
N GLY A 98 -15.27 -5.88 5.31
CA GLY A 98 -16.40 -5.43 6.12
C GLY A 98 -16.68 -3.92 6.11
N VAL A 99 -16.01 -3.10 5.29
CA VAL A 99 -16.32 -1.65 5.21
C VAL A 99 -17.68 -1.43 4.57
N LEU A 100 -18.60 -0.85 5.34
CA LEU A 100 -19.94 -0.47 4.88
C LEU A 100 -19.88 0.91 4.23
N ILE A 101 -20.37 1.01 3.00
CA ILE A 101 -20.51 2.28 2.27
C ILE A 101 -22.00 2.63 2.25
N ARG A 102 -22.38 3.68 2.98
CA ARG A 102 -23.77 4.17 3.01
C ARG A 102 -24.03 5.11 1.83
N PRO A 103 -25.31 5.32 1.45
CA PRO A 103 -25.65 6.30 0.43
C PRO A 103 -25.08 7.69 0.77
N GLY A 104 -24.43 8.33 -0.20
CA GLY A 104 -23.77 9.63 -0.03
C GLY A 104 -22.35 9.56 0.56
N GLU A 105 -21.88 8.40 1.02
CA GLU A 105 -20.49 8.23 1.45
C GLU A 105 -19.54 7.91 0.29
N THR A 106 -18.29 8.32 0.46
CA THR A 106 -17.21 8.07 -0.50
C THR A 106 -16.25 7.00 0.05
N PHE A 107 -16.03 5.94 -0.73
CA PHE A 107 -14.95 4.99 -0.46
C PHE A 107 -13.59 5.59 -0.84
N SER A 108 -12.58 5.42 0.03
CA SER A 108 -11.20 5.85 -0.26
C SER A 108 -10.19 4.85 0.26
N PHE A 109 -9.55 4.14 -0.67
CA PHE A 109 -8.48 3.17 -0.37
C PHE A 109 -7.36 3.80 0.47
N CYS A 110 -6.83 4.95 0.04
CA CYS A 110 -5.73 5.63 0.73
C CYS A 110 -6.10 6.12 2.13
N LYS A 111 -7.37 6.39 2.40
CA LYS A 111 -7.82 6.82 3.73
C LYS A 111 -8.03 5.64 4.66
N LEU A 112 -8.50 4.50 4.14
CA LEU A 112 -8.73 3.28 4.91
C LEU A 112 -7.43 2.52 5.21
N VAL A 113 -6.50 2.49 4.25
CA VAL A 113 -5.24 1.74 4.37
C VAL A 113 -4.08 2.63 4.80
N GLY A 114 -4.08 3.92 4.46
CA GLY A 114 -2.96 4.82 4.70
C GLY A 114 -2.82 5.22 6.17
N ARG A 115 -1.67 4.92 6.77
CA ARG A 115 -1.22 5.42 8.09
C ARG A 115 -0.27 6.62 7.95
#